data_AF-A0A7S2FLT9-F1
#
_entry.id   AF-A0A7S2FLT9-F1
#
_cell.length_a   1.000
_cell.length_b   1.000
_cell.length_c   1.000
_cell.angle_alpha   90.00
_cell.angle_beta   90.00
_cell.angle_gamma   90.00
#
_symmetry.space_group_name_H-M   'P 1'
#
loop_
_entity.id
_entity.type
_entity.pdbx_description
1 polymer ?
#
loop_
_entity_poly.entity_id
_entity_poly.type
_entity_poly.pdbx_seq_one_letter_code
_entity_poly.pdbx_strand_id
1 'polypeptide(L)'
;SEMVKGFPGETLYEDSDVYHFNMTKVTASEMATALQLREASKHIEAVQTKQLRSALALRKATGAMSARNTRKAETARDGTKIALVVPMTSRGTDMSAVEQSPFWFNLFASFMESVDWDNNKHEFTFYLGLDKGDSLYDTGDAWSDMRSAFAKNTRRALTWLNVNNSTQKSVLGDQLHLKLMHFDGTSGAPSQVVCGLVQQAYDDGVDYFFQVNDDTVIVSKDWASSFID
;
A
#
# COMPACT_ATOMS: atom_id res chain seq x y z
N SER A 1 15.71 -27.69 -24.76
CA SER A 1 15.59 -26.38 -24.10
C SER A 1 16.96 -25.72 -24.15
N GLU A 2 17.06 -24.53 -24.71
CA GLU A 2 18.32 -23.77 -24.67
C GLU A 2 18.40 -23.01 -23.34
N MET A 3 19.59 -23.00 -22.73
CA MET A 3 19.83 -22.26 -21.50
C MET A 3 20.01 -20.78 -21.84
N VAL A 4 19.20 -19.92 -21.25
CA VAL A 4 19.33 -18.47 -21.36
C VAL A 4 19.88 -17.94 -20.03
N LYS A 5 21.01 -17.22 -20.07
CA LYS A 5 21.54 -16.52 -18.89
C LYS A 5 20.63 -15.35 -18.53
N GLY A 6 20.26 -15.24 -17.25
CA GLY A 6 19.45 -14.14 -16.72
C GLY A 6 20.08 -12.77 -16.94
N PHE A 7 19.25 -11.73 -16.93
CA PHE A 7 19.69 -10.33 -17.07
C PHE A 7 20.46 -9.88 -15.82
N PRO A 8 21.47 -8.99 -15.93
CA PRO A 8 22.21 -8.49 -14.78
C PRO A 8 21.32 -7.53 -13.97
N GLY A 9 20.96 -7.88 -12.74
CA GLY A 9 20.27 -6.97 -11.82
C GLY A 9 19.30 -7.58 -10.82
N GLU A 10 18.95 -8.86 -10.93
CA GLU A 10 18.06 -9.54 -9.97
C GLU A 10 18.86 -10.44 -9.03
N THR A 11 18.74 -10.19 -7.72
CA THR A 11 19.32 -11.03 -6.66
C THR A 11 18.52 -12.33 -6.56
N LEU A 12 19.16 -13.44 -6.93
CA LEU A 12 18.58 -14.78 -7.05
C LEU A 12 18.62 -15.56 -5.73
N TYR A 13 17.61 -16.41 -5.50
CA TYR A 13 17.67 -17.52 -4.54
C TYR A 13 18.81 -18.47 -4.91
N GLU A 14 19.70 -18.75 -3.96
CA GLU A 14 21.06 -19.27 -4.15
C GLU A 14 21.22 -20.71 -4.67
N ASP A 15 20.18 -21.45 -5.06
CA ASP A 15 20.37 -22.88 -5.42
C ASP A 15 19.76 -23.34 -6.75
N SER A 16 19.37 -22.43 -7.66
CA SER A 16 19.11 -22.84 -9.05
C SER A 16 19.41 -21.75 -10.08
N ASP A 17 20.62 -21.79 -10.66
CA ASP A 17 21.08 -20.97 -11.78
C ASP A 17 20.42 -21.28 -13.14
N VAL A 18 19.32 -22.05 -13.16
CA VAL A 18 18.74 -22.58 -14.39
C VAL A 18 17.27 -22.23 -14.48
N TYR A 19 16.97 -21.21 -15.28
CA TYR A 19 15.64 -21.01 -15.82
C TYR A 19 15.35 -22.13 -16.82
N HIS A 20 14.52 -23.09 -16.42
CA HIS A 20 13.93 -24.03 -17.36
C HIS A 20 12.79 -23.31 -18.09
N PHE A 21 13.10 -22.66 -19.21
CA PHE A 21 12.06 -22.32 -20.17
C PHE A 21 11.42 -23.62 -20.63
N ASN A 22 10.15 -23.80 -20.26
CA ASN A 22 9.36 -24.92 -20.73
C ASN A 22 9.11 -24.74 -22.23
N MET A 23 10.07 -25.20 -23.03
CA MET A 23 10.05 -25.19 -24.49
C MET A 23 9.19 -26.34 -25.05
N THR A 24 8.35 -26.97 -24.23
CA THR A 24 7.44 -28.01 -24.69
C THR A 24 6.51 -27.38 -25.72
N LYS A 25 6.49 -27.94 -26.94
CA LYS A 25 5.61 -27.47 -27.99
C LYS A 25 4.18 -27.65 -27.50
N VAL A 26 3.49 -26.53 -27.28
CA VAL A 26 2.06 -26.50 -26.97
C VAL A 26 1.34 -27.22 -28.09
N THR A 27 0.56 -28.24 -27.75
CA THR A 27 -0.26 -28.96 -28.71
C THR A 27 -1.38 -28.05 -29.23
N ALA A 28 -1.89 -28.33 -30.43
CA ALA A 28 -3.02 -27.58 -30.97
C ALA A 28 -4.24 -27.59 -30.03
N SER A 29 -4.44 -28.68 -29.28
CA SER A 29 -5.52 -28.81 -28.29
C SER A 29 -5.30 -27.88 -27.10
N GLU A 30 -4.10 -27.82 -26.54
CA GLU A 30 -3.78 -26.93 -25.41
C GLU A 30 -3.90 -25.46 -25.82
N MET A 31 -3.46 -25.12 -27.04
CA MET A 31 -3.60 -23.77 -27.59
C MET A 31 -5.07 -23.39 -27.78
N ALA A 32 -5.92 -24.31 -28.26
CA ALA A 32 -7.35 -24.10 -28.37
C ALA A 32 -8.01 -23.89 -27.00
N THR A 33 -7.66 -24.70 -25.99
CA THR A 33 -8.14 -24.52 -24.60
C THR A 33 -7.70 -23.18 -24.03
N ALA A 34 -6.45 -22.76 -24.23
CA ALA A 34 -5.96 -21.47 -23.76
C ALA A 34 -6.71 -20.29 -24.40
N LEU A 35 -7.03 -20.38 -25.70
CA LEU A 35 -7.85 -19.38 -26.38
C LEU A 35 -9.29 -19.34 -25.82
N GLN A 36 -9.90 -20.50 -25.55
CA GLN A 36 -11.22 -20.56 -24.93
C GLN A 36 -11.23 -19.93 -23.54
N LEU A 37 -10.23 -20.23 -22.71
CA LEU A 37 -10.08 -19.63 -21.38
C LEU A 37 -9.88 -18.11 -21.46
N ARG A 38 -9.11 -17.64 -22.43
CA ARG A 38 -8.91 -16.20 -22.68
C ARG A 38 -10.23 -15.51 -23.06
N GLU A 39 -11.02 -16.10 -23.95
CA GLU A 39 -12.32 -15.53 -24.33
C GLU A 39 -13.33 -15.58 -23.19
N ALA A 40 -13.33 -16.65 -22.38
CA ALA A 40 -14.13 -16.73 -21.16
C ALA A 40 -13.74 -15.63 -20.15
N SER A 41 -12.44 -15.38 -19.96
CA SER A 41 -11.93 -14.31 -19.09
C SER A 41 -12.42 -12.93 -19.53
N LYS A 42 -12.34 -12.62 -20.83
CA LYS A 42 -12.88 -11.35 -21.38
C LYS A 42 -14.37 -11.18 -21.10
N HIS A 43 -15.15 -12.27 -21.16
CA HIS A 43 -16.57 -12.22 -20.86
C HIS A 43 -16.83 -11.94 -19.38
N ILE A 44 -16.07 -12.57 -18.49
CA ILE A 44 -16.14 -12.33 -17.04
C ILE A 44 -15.79 -10.86 -16.74
N GLU A 45 -14.70 -10.34 -17.31
CA GLU A 45 -14.31 -8.93 -17.16
C GLU A 45 -15.40 -7.97 -17.65
N ALA A 46 -16.04 -8.28 -18.79
CA ALA A 46 -17.13 -7.45 -19.32
C ALA A 46 -18.36 -7.47 -18.40
N VAL A 47 -18.72 -8.62 -17.83
CA VAL A 47 -19.82 -8.76 -16.87
C VAL A 47 -19.51 -8.02 -15.57
N GLN A 48 -18.32 -8.21 -15.01
CA GLN A 48 -17.86 -7.51 -13.81
C GLN A 48 -17.83 -6.00 -14.02
N THR A 49 -17.32 -5.53 -15.16
CA THR A 49 -17.32 -4.10 -15.52
C THR A 49 -18.73 -3.54 -15.61
N LYS A 50 -19.68 -4.29 -16.19
CA LYS A 50 -21.09 -3.86 -16.28
C LYS A 50 -21.75 -3.80 -14.91
N GLN A 51 -21.50 -4.79 -14.04
CA GLN A 51 -21.99 -4.81 -12.66
C GLN A 51 -21.39 -3.64 -11.86
N LEU A 52 -20.08 -3.43 -11.94
CA LEU A 52 -19.39 -2.32 -11.28
C LEU A 52 -19.93 -0.97 -11.74
N ARG A 53 -20.14 -0.77 -13.05
CA ARG A 53 -20.76 0.44 -13.60
C ARG A 53 -22.18 0.66 -13.08
N SER A 54 -22.98 -0.40 -12.96
CA SER A 54 -24.33 -0.31 -12.41
C SER A 54 -24.33 0.04 -10.92
N ALA A 55 -23.41 -0.54 -10.14
CA ALA A 55 -23.23 -0.24 -8.71
C ALA A 55 -22.72 1.18 -8.50
N LEU A 56 -21.76 1.65 -9.32
CA LEU A 56 -21.26 3.03 -9.33
C LEU A 56 -22.35 4.02 -9.71
N ALA A 57 -23.21 3.70 -10.69
CA ALA A 57 -24.35 4.53 -11.06
C ALA A 57 -25.36 4.63 -9.91
N LEU A 58 -25.64 3.52 -9.22
CA LEU A 58 -26.51 3.50 -8.05
C LEU A 58 -25.93 4.31 -6.88
N ARG A 59 -24.63 4.14 -6.59
CA ARG A 59 -23.88 4.95 -5.59
C ARG A 59 -23.83 6.43 -5.95
N LYS A 60 -23.68 6.79 -7.23
CA LYS A 60 -23.76 8.19 -7.68
C LYS A 60 -25.17 8.75 -7.49
N ALA A 61 -26.21 7.97 -7.77
CA ALA A 61 -27.60 8.40 -7.57
C ALA A 61 -27.93 8.62 -6.08
N THR A 62 -27.46 7.76 -5.18
CA THR A 62 -27.66 7.91 -3.72
C THR A 62 -26.71 8.92 -3.09
N GLY A 63 -25.45 8.99 -3.56
CA GLY A 63 -24.43 9.91 -3.07
C GLY A 63 -24.58 11.35 -3.54
N ALA A 64 -25.12 11.60 -4.74
CA ALA A 64 -25.32 12.96 -5.26
C ALA A 64 -26.36 13.77 -4.47
N MET A 65 -27.25 13.11 -3.71
CA MET A 65 -28.20 13.79 -2.82
C MET A 65 -27.57 14.21 -1.48
N SER A 66 -26.49 13.56 -1.05
CA SER A 66 -25.78 13.87 0.21
C SER A 66 -24.53 14.74 -0.01
N ALA A 67 -23.78 14.51 -1.09
CA ALA A 67 -22.50 15.18 -1.35
C ALA A 67 -22.62 16.64 -1.87
N ARG A 68 -23.82 17.08 -2.30
CA ARG A 68 -24.02 18.43 -2.85
C ARG A 68 -24.11 19.52 -1.77
N ASN A 69 -24.36 19.15 -0.51
CA ASN A 69 -24.36 20.08 0.62
C ASN A 69 -23.04 20.10 1.42
N THR A 70 -22.14 19.13 1.25
CA THR A 70 -20.86 19.07 1.99
C THR A 70 -19.68 19.66 1.22
N ARG A 71 -19.62 19.51 -0.11
CA ARG A 71 -18.45 19.98 -0.90
C ARG A 71 -18.24 21.49 -0.95
N LYS A 72 -19.24 22.31 -0.60
CA LYS A 72 -19.10 23.78 -0.57
C LYS A 72 -18.68 24.33 0.80
N ALA A 73 -18.59 23.46 1.82
CA ALA A 73 -18.13 23.81 3.17
C ALA A 73 -16.74 23.22 3.50
N GLU A 74 -16.19 22.34 2.65
CA GLU A 74 -14.90 21.65 2.86
C GLU A 74 -13.68 22.39 2.28
N THR A 75 -13.87 23.47 1.53
CA THR A 75 -12.80 24.30 0.93
C THR A 75 -12.04 25.17 1.94
N ALA A 76 -11.97 24.77 3.21
CA ALA A 76 -11.25 25.51 4.26
C ALA A 76 -10.48 24.59 5.23
N ARG A 77 -10.16 23.35 4.82
CA ARG A 77 -9.12 22.58 5.52
C ARG A 77 -7.79 22.89 4.83
N ASP A 78 -6.91 23.53 5.59
CA ASP A 78 -5.67 24.17 5.10
C ASP A 78 -4.52 23.18 4.81
N GLY A 79 -4.79 21.86 4.84
CA GLY A 79 -3.77 20.82 4.69
C GLY A 79 -4.16 19.74 3.68
N THR A 80 -3.19 19.40 2.82
CA THR A 80 -3.30 18.33 1.81
C THR A 80 -3.17 16.96 2.47
N LYS A 81 -4.10 16.04 2.17
CA LYS A 81 -4.08 14.67 2.67
C LYS A 81 -3.33 13.74 1.74
N ILE A 82 -2.34 13.04 2.27
CA ILE A 82 -1.45 12.14 1.53
C ILE A 82 -1.55 10.74 2.11
N ALA A 83 -1.89 9.76 1.26
CA ALA A 83 -1.83 8.35 1.61
C ALA A 83 -0.47 7.75 1.19
N LEU A 84 0.20 7.06 2.12
CA LEU A 84 1.26 6.12 1.80
C LEU A 84 0.67 4.71 1.81
N VAL A 85 0.54 4.12 0.63
CA VAL A 85 -0.04 2.79 0.41
C VAL A 85 1.08 1.77 0.42
N VAL A 86 1.11 0.93 1.44
CA VAL A 86 2.20 0.00 1.72
C VAL A 86 1.66 -1.43 1.79
N PRO A 87 1.82 -2.25 0.73
CA PRO A 87 1.61 -3.68 0.86
C PRO A 87 2.72 -4.28 1.72
N MET A 88 2.36 -5.19 2.62
CA MET A 88 3.29 -5.80 3.57
C MET A 88 3.11 -7.32 3.61
N THR A 89 4.20 -8.04 3.88
CA THR A 89 4.23 -9.50 4.04
C THR A 89 5.36 -9.90 4.99
N SER A 90 5.11 -10.86 5.88
CA SER A 90 6.15 -11.56 6.66
C SER A 90 6.65 -12.81 5.97
N ARG A 91 5.92 -13.32 4.97
CA ARG A 91 6.34 -14.51 4.23
C ARG A 91 7.70 -14.28 3.58
N GLY A 92 8.63 -15.22 3.80
CA GLY A 92 9.99 -15.14 3.27
C GLY A 92 10.94 -14.25 4.07
N THR A 93 10.50 -13.73 5.22
CA THR A 93 11.34 -12.95 6.15
C THR A 93 11.58 -13.71 7.45
N ASP A 94 12.71 -13.45 8.11
CA ASP A 94 13.02 -13.99 9.45
C ASP A 94 12.45 -13.05 10.53
N MET A 95 11.12 -12.88 10.51
CA MET A 95 10.42 -12.03 11.46
C MET A 95 9.60 -12.85 12.45
N SER A 96 9.79 -12.54 13.72
CA SER A 96 9.06 -13.10 14.86
C SER A 96 8.15 -12.09 15.56
N ALA A 97 8.33 -10.80 15.26
CA ALA A 97 7.57 -9.70 15.85
C ALA A 97 7.38 -8.57 14.82
N VAL A 98 6.31 -7.78 14.95
CA VAL A 98 6.00 -6.70 14.00
C VAL A 98 7.08 -5.63 13.97
N GLU A 99 7.80 -5.41 15.08
CA GLU A 99 8.92 -4.46 15.20
C GLU A 99 10.14 -4.84 14.36
N GLN A 100 10.23 -6.09 13.90
CA GLN A 100 11.29 -6.56 13.01
C GLN A 100 10.98 -6.29 11.53
N SER A 101 9.83 -5.66 11.22
CA SER A 101 9.45 -5.32 9.86
C SER A 101 10.40 -4.32 9.19
N PRO A 102 10.79 -4.56 7.92
CA PRO A 102 11.48 -3.59 7.07
C PRO A 102 10.84 -2.20 7.09
N PHE A 103 9.51 -2.17 7.24
CA PHE A 103 8.74 -0.96 7.43
C PHE A 103 9.38 0.00 8.45
N TRP A 104 9.89 -0.50 9.59
CA TRP A 104 10.34 0.39 10.66
C TRP A 104 11.69 1.04 10.40
N PHE A 105 12.66 0.28 9.92
CA PHE A 105 14.04 0.72 9.78
C PHE A 105 14.36 1.27 8.39
N ASN A 106 13.58 0.91 7.37
CA ASN A 106 13.71 1.49 6.03
C ASN A 106 12.69 2.61 5.86
N LEU A 107 11.42 2.27 5.61
CA LEU A 107 10.42 3.25 5.18
C LEU A 107 10.07 4.26 6.27
N PHE A 108 9.65 3.82 7.45
CA PHE A 108 9.18 4.68 8.52
C PHE A 108 10.29 5.60 9.02
N ALA A 109 11.48 5.07 9.32
CA ALA A 109 12.61 5.89 9.78
C ALA A 109 12.99 6.96 8.75
N SER A 110 13.20 6.57 7.48
CA SER A 110 13.55 7.52 6.42
C SER A 110 12.43 8.52 6.13
N PHE A 111 11.17 8.10 6.19
CA PHE A 111 10.01 8.98 6.08
C PHE A 111 10.02 10.05 7.19
N MET A 112 10.18 9.63 8.45
CA MET A 112 10.19 10.57 9.58
C MET A 112 11.28 11.62 9.44
N GLU A 113 12.45 11.22 8.94
CA GLU A 113 13.56 12.13 8.65
C GLU A 113 13.32 13.03 7.45
N SER A 114 12.55 12.57 6.47
CA SER A 114 12.35 13.24 5.20
C SER A 114 11.37 14.43 5.27
N VAL A 115 10.58 14.55 6.33
CA VAL A 115 9.55 15.59 6.49
C VAL A 115 10.04 16.67 7.45
N ASP A 116 10.00 17.94 7.02
CA ASP A 116 10.11 19.09 7.94
C ASP A 116 8.82 19.24 8.77
N TRP A 117 8.76 18.53 9.91
CA TRP A 117 7.60 18.52 10.80
C TRP A 117 7.23 19.89 11.38
N ASP A 118 8.17 20.84 11.49
CA ASP A 118 7.88 22.17 12.04
C ASP A 118 7.15 23.06 11.03
N ASN A 119 7.32 22.81 9.73
CA ASN A 119 6.65 23.56 8.65
C ASN A 119 5.69 22.71 7.81
N ASN A 120 5.46 21.45 8.20
CA ASN A 120 4.62 20.52 7.48
C ASN A 120 3.15 20.98 7.44
N LYS A 121 2.61 21.06 6.22
CA LYS A 121 1.19 21.37 5.95
C LYS A 121 0.37 20.15 5.55
N HIS A 122 1.01 18.99 5.42
CA HIS A 122 0.37 17.79 4.91
C HIS A 122 -0.08 16.89 6.06
N GLU A 123 -1.21 16.22 5.85
CA GLU A 123 -1.68 15.12 6.71
C GLU A 123 -1.30 13.80 6.04
N PHE A 124 -0.46 13.00 6.69
CA PHE A 124 0.00 11.72 6.19
C PHE A 124 -0.79 10.58 6.84
N THR A 125 -1.22 9.62 6.03
CA THR A 125 -1.79 8.36 6.54
C THR A 125 -1.07 7.19 5.89
N PHE A 126 -0.48 6.33 6.71
CA PHE A 126 0.01 5.02 6.29
C PHE A 126 -1.16 4.04 6.19
N TYR A 127 -1.42 3.53 5.00
CA TYR A 127 -2.34 2.44 4.73
C TYR A 127 -1.51 1.17 4.55
N LEU A 128 -1.41 0.37 5.60
CA LEU A 128 -0.66 -0.90 5.58
C LEU A 128 -1.64 -2.03 5.24
N GLY A 129 -1.41 -2.67 4.10
CA GLY A 129 -2.22 -3.80 3.63
C GLY A 129 -1.50 -5.11 3.82
N LEU A 130 -2.17 -6.03 4.49
CA LEU A 130 -1.65 -7.33 4.84
C LEU A 130 -2.45 -8.39 4.08
N ASP A 131 -1.73 -9.27 3.41
CA ASP A 131 -2.33 -10.43 2.75
C ASP A 131 -2.74 -11.46 3.81
N LYS A 132 -3.95 -12.01 3.70
CA LYS A 132 -4.41 -13.04 4.62
C LYS A 132 -3.60 -14.34 4.46
N GLY A 133 -3.43 -15.06 5.56
CA GLY A 133 -2.59 -16.25 5.66
C GLY A 133 -1.15 -15.88 5.99
N ASP A 134 -0.92 -14.69 6.53
CA ASP A 134 0.36 -14.26 7.05
C ASP A 134 0.46 -14.63 8.52
N SER A 135 1.36 -15.57 8.87
CA SER A 135 1.41 -16.14 10.21
C SER A 135 1.71 -15.13 11.30
N LEU A 136 2.43 -14.05 10.97
CA LEU A 136 2.73 -13.00 11.94
C LEU A 136 1.52 -12.09 12.11
N TYR A 137 0.95 -11.62 10.99
CA TYR A 137 -0.06 -10.57 11.00
C TYR A 137 -1.50 -11.06 11.21
N ASP A 138 -1.78 -12.34 10.98
CA ASP A 138 -3.09 -12.95 11.26
C ASP A 138 -3.33 -13.22 12.75
N THR A 139 -2.33 -13.04 13.60
CA THR A 139 -2.50 -13.17 15.05
C THR A 139 -3.23 -11.94 15.62
N GLY A 140 -4.13 -12.17 16.58
CA GLY A 140 -4.99 -11.11 17.12
C GLY A 140 -4.22 -9.93 17.73
N ASP A 141 -3.02 -10.19 18.27
CA ASP A 141 -2.21 -9.18 18.93
C ASP A 141 -1.37 -8.32 17.96
N ALA A 142 -1.03 -8.85 16.77
CA ALA A 142 -0.15 -8.15 15.82
C ALA A 142 -0.67 -6.76 15.43
N TRP A 143 -1.98 -6.57 15.32
CA TRP A 143 -2.57 -5.26 15.01
C TRP A 143 -2.47 -4.26 16.16
N SER A 144 -2.61 -4.75 17.39
CA SER A 144 -2.42 -3.96 18.59
C SER A 144 -0.95 -3.58 18.74
N ASP A 145 -0.06 -4.54 18.52
CA ASP A 145 1.39 -4.36 18.56
C ASP A 145 1.84 -3.37 17.49
N MET A 146 1.32 -3.48 16.26
CA MET A 146 1.64 -2.56 15.17
C MET A 146 1.23 -1.12 15.50
N ARG A 147 0.04 -0.91 16.08
CA ARG A 147 -0.41 0.41 16.53
C ARG A 147 0.42 0.96 17.69
N SER A 148 0.75 0.09 18.66
CA SER A 148 1.61 0.43 19.79
C SER A 148 3.00 0.84 19.32
N ALA A 149 3.60 0.04 18.43
CA ALA A 149 4.88 0.27 17.79
C ALA A 149 4.86 1.58 16.98
N PHE A 150 3.81 1.84 16.19
CA PHE A 150 3.67 3.08 15.43
C PHE A 150 3.70 4.31 16.32
N ALA A 151 2.88 4.34 17.37
CA ALA A 151 2.83 5.47 18.30
C ALA A 151 4.13 5.62 19.09
N LYS A 152 4.76 4.52 19.50
CA LYS A 152 6.05 4.50 20.20
C LYS A 152 7.18 5.02 19.31
N ASN A 153 7.28 4.51 18.09
CA ASN A 153 8.33 4.87 17.13
C ASN A 153 8.17 6.29 16.64
N THR A 154 6.94 6.77 16.41
CA THR A 154 6.67 8.19 16.09
C THR A 154 7.21 9.12 17.17
N ARG A 155 6.88 8.87 18.45
CA ARG A 155 7.38 9.68 19.58
C ARG A 155 8.90 9.68 19.66
N ARG A 156 9.52 8.51 19.50
CA ARG A 156 10.98 8.36 19.54
C ARG A 156 11.65 9.12 18.40
N ALA A 157 11.14 8.98 17.18
CA ALA A 157 11.66 9.65 15.99
C ALA A 157 11.56 11.18 16.14
N LEU A 158 10.39 11.71 16.52
CA LEU A 158 10.22 13.14 16.73
C LEU A 158 11.11 13.70 17.85
N THR A 159 11.29 12.95 18.94
CA THR A 159 12.22 13.31 20.01
C THR A 159 13.66 13.33 19.51
N TRP A 160 14.06 12.33 18.75
CA TRP A 160 15.41 12.23 18.17
C TRP A 160 15.70 13.35 17.17
N LEU A 161 14.70 13.72 16.35
CA LEU A 161 14.73 14.87 15.44
C LEU A 161 14.68 16.23 16.16
N ASN A 162 14.60 16.24 17.49
CA ASN A 162 14.48 17.45 18.31
C ASN A 162 13.27 18.34 17.93
N VAL A 163 12.16 17.71 17.50
CA VAL A 163 10.90 18.40 17.18
C VAL A 163 10.28 18.91 18.48
N ASN A 164 9.79 20.15 18.46
CA ASN A 164 9.25 20.78 19.67
C ASN A 164 7.97 20.09 20.19
N ASN A 165 7.69 20.18 21.50
CA ASN A 165 6.57 19.47 22.13
C ASN A 165 5.18 19.80 21.56
N SER A 166 4.96 21.04 21.10
CA SER A 166 3.70 21.43 20.45
C SER A 166 3.53 20.74 19.10
N THR A 167 4.57 20.76 18.26
CA THR A 167 4.59 20.04 16.99
C THR A 167 4.42 18.54 17.22
N GLN A 168 5.11 17.95 18.20
CA GLN A 168 4.95 16.53 18.53
C GLN A 168 3.49 16.16 18.84
N LYS A 169 2.80 17.00 19.61
CA LYS A 169 1.38 16.80 19.93
C LYS A 169 0.50 16.88 18.68
N SER A 170 0.77 17.82 17.78
CA SER A 170 0.03 17.95 16.51
C SER A 170 0.28 16.75 15.59
N VAL A 171 1.54 16.29 15.47
CA VAL A 171 1.87 15.12 14.64
C VAL A 171 1.14 13.88 15.12
N LEU A 172 1.17 13.60 16.43
CA LEU A 172 0.54 12.43 17.03
C LEU A 172 -1.00 12.48 17.08
N GLY A 173 -1.58 13.68 17.02
CA GLY A 173 -3.02 13.89 17.07
C GLY A 173 -3.67 13.92 15.69
N ASP A 174 -3.05 14.65 14.77
CA ASP A 174 -3.73 15.16 13.58
C ASP A 174 -2.95 15.01 12.27
N GLN A 175 -1.61 14.96 12.27
CA GLN A 175 -0.84 14.97 11.02
C GLN A 175 -0.31 13.61 10.56
N LEU A 176 -0.19 12.62 11.43
CA LEU A 176 0.37 11.31 11.08
C LEU A 176 -0.49 10.16 11.61
N HIS A 177 -1.09 9.42 10.69
CA HIS A 177 -2.06 8.36 10.99
C HIS A 177 -1.62 7.00 10.46
N LEU A 178 -2.21 5.95 11.06
CA LEU A 178 -2.02 4.56 10.66
C LEU A 178 -3.38 3.89 10.46
N LYS A 179 -3.56 3.26 9.30
CA LYS A 179 -4.67 2.35 8.99
C LYS A 179 -4.12 0.99 8.59
N LEU A 180 -4.60 -0.03 9.28
CA LEU A 180 -4.26 -1.43 9.02
C LEU A 180 -5.44 -2.09 8.32
N MET A 181 -5.18 -2.80 7.23
CA MET A 181 -6.20 -3.48 6.44
C MET A 181 -5.79 -4.90 6.14
N HIS A 182 -6.73 -5.83 6.25
CA HIS A 182 -6.58 -7.20 5.75
C HIS A 182 -7.40 -7.39 4.49
N PHE A 183 -6.84 -8.12 3.54
CA PHE A 183 -7.52 -8.49 2.32
C PHE A 183 -7.67 -10.01 2.25
N ASP A 184 -8.91 -10.46 2.15
CA ASP A 184 -9.24 -11.87 1.96
C ASP A 184 -9.03 -12.30 0.50
N GLY A 185 -8.47 -13.49 0.30
CA GLY A 185 -8.38 -14.09 -1.04
C GLY A 185 -7.32 -13.48 -1.96
N THR A 186 -6.43 -12.64 -1.43
CA THR A 186 -5.34 -11.99 -2.18
C THR A 186 -4.02 -12.77 -2.12
N SER A 187 -4.06 -14.06 -1.77
CA SER A 187 -2.85 -14.85 -1.54
C SER A 187 -1.95 -14.87 -2.77
N GLY A 188 -0.74 -14.34 -2.63
CA GLY A 188 0.23 -14.22 -3.73
C GLY A 188 -0.12 -13.16 -4.78
N ALA A 189 -1.07 -12.26 -4.48
CA ALA A 189 -1.53 -11.20 -5.37
C ALA A 189 -1.36 -9.80 -4.72
N PRO A 190 -0.12 -9.34 -4.47
CA PRO A 190 0.14 -8.05 -3.81
C PRO A 190 -0.47 -6.86 -4.55
N SER A 191 -0.63 -6.94 -5.88
CA SER A 191 -1.31 -5.90 -6.66
C SER A 191 -2.78 -5.73 -6.25
N GLN A 192 -3.48 -6.79 -5.84
CA GLN A 192 -4.87 -6.69 -5.39
C GLN A 192 -4.97 -6.00 -4.03
N VAL A 193 -4.02 -6.28 -3.12
CA VAL A 193 -3.87 -5.57 -1.84
C VAL A 193 -3.70 -4.08 -2.09
N VAL A 194 -2.79 -3.70 -2.99
CA VAL A 194 -2.56 -2.29 -3.37
C VAL A 194 -3.83 -1.63 -3.91
N CYS A 195 -4.55 -2.29 -4.83
CA CYS A 195 -5.81 -1.75 -5.35
C CYS A 195 -6.84 -1.52 -4.23
N GLY A 196 -6.94 -2.44 -3.27
CA GLY A 196 -7.82 -2.30 -2.12
C GLY A 196 -7.44 -1.14 -1.21
N LEU A 197 -6.15 -0.96 -0.93
CA LEU A 197 -5.62 0.15 -0.14
C LEU A 197 -5.89 1.50 -0.84
N VAL A 198 -5.61 1.60 -2.14
CA VAL A 198 -5.88 2.82 -2.93
C VAL A 198 -7.38 3.14 -2.94
N GLN A 199 -8.24 2.13 -3.10
CA GLN A 199 -9.69 2.33 -3.04
C GLN A 199 -10.13 2.86 -1.67
N GLN A 200 -9.57 2.34 -0.57
CA GLN A 200 -9.87 2.84 0.76
C GLN A 200 -9.41 4.28 0.95
N ALA A 201 -8.17 4.59 0.57
CA ALA A 201 -7.64 5.96 0.64
C ALA A 201 -8.51 6.93 -0.17
N TYR A 202 -8.95 6.55 -1.38
CA TYR A 202 -9.87 7.33 -2.19
C TYR A 202 -11.22 7.56 -1.49
N ASP A 203 -11.80 6.51 -0.89
CA ASP A 203 -13.07 6.60 -0.15
C ASP A 203 -12.95 7.50 1.10
N ASP A 204 -11.75 7.56 1.71
CA ASP A 204 -11.41 8.45 2.82
C ASP A 204 -11.16 9.92 2.39
N GLY A 205 -11.22 10.20 1.08
CA GLY A 205 -11.07 11.54 0.53
C GLY A 205 -9.65 12.09 0.67
N VAL A 206 -8.63 11.25 0.48
CA VAL A 206 -7.25 11.74 0.35
C VAL A 206 -7.05 12.46 -0.99
N ASP A 207 -6.14 13.43 -1.02
CA ASP A 207 -5.86 14.23 -2.21
C ASP A 207 -4.80 13.55 -3.09
N TYR A 208 -3.80 12.93 -2.47
CA TYR A 208 -2.70 12.22 -3.14
C TYR A 208 -2.47 10.84 -2.52
N PHE A 209 -1.98 9.90 -3.30
CA PHE A 209 -1.53 8.60 -2.82
C PHE A 209 -0.20 8.21 -3.48
N PHE A 210 0.69 7.62 -2.69
CA PHE A 210 1.97 7.08 -3.11
C PHE A 210 2.01 5.61 -2.77
N GLN A 211 2.23 4.76 -3.77
CA GLN A 211 2.52 3.35 -3.54
C GLN A 211 4.01 3.22 -3.23
N VAL A 212 4.33 2.68 -2.06
CA VAL A 212 5.71 2.44 -1.62
C VAL A 212 5.81 1.04 -1.02
N ASN A 213 6.94 0.37 -1.22
CA ASN A 213 7.20 -0.90 -0.54
C ASN A 213 7.67 -0.62 0.89
N ASP A 214 7.50 -1.58 1.79
CA ASP A 214 7.90 -1.46 3.19
C ASP A 214 9.43 -1.37 3.39
N ASP A 215 10.20 -1.87 2.43
CA ASP A 215 11.66 -1.78 2.37
C ASP A 215 12.21 -0.50 1.70
N THR A 216 11.34 0.41 1.27
CA THR A 216 11.74 1.66 0.59
C THR A 216 12.49 2.60 1.52
N VAL A 217 13.52 3.29 1.02
CA VAL A 217 14.25 4.34 1.75
C VAL A 217 14.07 5.69 1.06
N ILE A 218 13.51 6.67 1.77
CA ILE A 218 13.32 8.04 1.29
C ILE A 218 14.57 8.86 1.62
N VAL A 219 15.34 9.24 0.60
CA VAL A 219 16.59 9.99 0.77
C VAL A 219 16.41 11.51 0.59
N SER A 220 15.33 11.94 -0.07
CA SER A 220 15.06 13.35 -0.35
C SER A 220 14.35 14.01 0.83
N LYS A 221 14.88 15.14 1.31
CA LYS A 221 14.17 16.01 2.25
C LYS A 221 13.02 16.71 1.55
N ASP A 222 11.93 16.91 2.29
CA ASP A 222 10.69 17.56 1.86
C ASP A 222 10.18 17.04 0.52
N TRP A 223 10.28 15.72 0.35
CA TRP A 223 9.92 15.05 -0.88
C TRP A 223 8.46 15.32 -1.26
N ALA A 224 7.54 15.36 -0.30
CA ALA A 224 6.11 15.53 -0.56
C ALA A 224 5.83 16.85 -1.28
N SER A 225 6.37 17.97 -0.78
CA SER A 225 6.25 19.28 -1.43
C SER A 225 6.84 19.29 -2.83
N SER A 226 7.94 18.55 -3.08
CA SER A 226 8.56 18.47 -4.40
C SER A 226 7.67 17.81 -5.48
N PHE A 227 6.68 17.02 -5.08
CA PHE A 227 5.74 16.35 -6.01
C PHE A 227 4.35 16.97 -6.03
N ILE A 228 3.98 17.75 -5.01
CA ILE A 228 2.61 18.21 -4.78
C ILE A 228 2.47 19.72 -4.98
N ASP A 229 3.48 20.51 -4.61
CA ASP A 229 3.46 21.98 -4.65
C ASP A 229 4.18 22.53 -5.90
#